data_AF-A0A014NXD3-F1
#
_entry.id   AF-A0A014NXD3-F1
#
_cell.length_a   1.000
_cell.length_b   1.000
_cell.length_c   1.000
_cell.angle_alpha   90.00
_cell.angle_beta   90.00
_cell.angle_gamma   90.00
#
_symmetry.space_group_name_H-M   'P 1'
#
loop_
_entity.id
_entity.type
_entity.pdbx_description
1 polymer ?
#
loop_
_entity_poly.entity_id
_entity_poly.type
_entity_poly.pdbx_seq_one_letter_code
_entity_poly.pdbx_strand_id
1 'polypeptide(L)'
;MTQRSHSISSMIAAVAAAAALGLPGMASAEYLHPTSDEVGVVVHADHFKSEKTRAQVRAEAEAAVQQGLLNFGEGSYPPPVPSAGPGKTREEVVRELLSETPAERNARMQLYSGG
;
A
#
# COMPACT_ATOMS: atom_id res chain seq x y z
N MET A 1 38.79 -37.05 -22.33
CA MET A 1 37.76 -36.22 -22.98
C MET A 1 36.42 -36.95 -22.79
N THR A 2 35.67 -36.65 -21.73
CA THR A 2 34.45 -37.39 -21.40
C THR A 2 33.25 -36.71 -22.06
N GLN A 3 32.75 -37.29 -23.14
CA GLN A 3 31.61 -36.76 -23.89
C GLN A 3 30.34 -37.02 -23.09
N ARG A 4 29.75 -35.96 -22.54
CA ARG A 4 28.52 -36.02 -21.74
C ARG A 4 27.35 -36.33 -22.70
N SER A 5 26.82 -37.56 -22.65
CA SER A 5 25.66 -37.94 -23.45
C SER A 5 24.41 -37.28 -22.85
N HIS A 6 23.92 -36.25 -23.51
CA HIS A 6 22.66 -35.62 -23.15
C HIS A 6 21.53 -36.53 -23.64
N SER A 7 20.83 -37.19 -22.70
CA SER A 7 19.68 -38.03 -23.01
C SER A 7 18.56 -37.18 -23.65
N ILE A 8 17.84 -37.75 -24.62
CA ILE A 8 16.67 -37.12 -25.27
C ILE A 8 15.66 -36.61 -24.23
N SER A 9 15.53 -37.32 -23.11
CA SER A 9 14.69 -36.91 -21.98
C SER A 9 15.14 -35.59 -21.34
N SER A 10 16.46 -35.34 -21.27
CA SER A 10 17.02 -34.06 -20.80
C SER A 10 16.79 -32.92 -21.79
N MET A 11 16.72 -33.20 -23.09
CA MET A 11 16.39 -32.18 -24.10
C MET A 11 14.90 -31.83 -24.04
N ILE A 12 14.02 -32.82 -23.91
CA ILE A 12 12.56 -32.59 -23.78
C ILE A 12 12.25 -31.82 -22.49
N ALA A 13 12.87 -32.18 -21.37
CA ALA A 13 12.69 -31.47 -20.10
C ALA A 13 13.14 -30.01 -20.19
N ALA A 14 14.26 -29.73 -20.89
CA ALA A 14 14.74 -28.36 -21.08
C ALA A 14 13.78 -27.53 -21.95
N VAL A 15 13.21 -28.10 -23.01
CA VAL A 15 12.21 -27.42 -23.86
C VAL A 15 10.92 -27.16 -23.10
N ALA A 16 10.43 -28.12 -22.32
CA ALA A 16 9.24 -27.96 -21.49
C ALA A 16 9.42 -26.87 -20.41
N ALA A 17 10.60 -26.83 -19.78
CA ALA A 17 10.93 -25.79 -18.80
C ALA A 17 11.03 -24.40 -19.44
N ALA A 18 11.63 -24.28 -20.62
CA ALA A 18 11.71 -23.02 -21.36
C ALA A 18 10.33 -22.51 -21.80
N ALA A 19 9.43 -23.40 -22.22
CA ALA A 19 8.06 -23.03 -22.57
C ALA A 19 7.26 -22.59 -21.34
N ALA A 20 7.31 -23.34 -20.23
CA ALA A 20 6.56 -23.02 -19.01
C ALA A 20 7.00 -21.69 -18.36
N LEU A 21 8.29 -21.34 -18.45
CA LEU A 21 8.84 -20.11 -17.88
C LEU A 21 8.81 -18.91 -18.85
N GLY A 22 8.74 -19.15 -20.16
CA GLY A 22 8.73 -18.09 -21.18
C GLY A 22 7.35 -17.54 -21.55
N LEU A 23 6.27 -18.24 -21.18
CA LEU A 23 4.89 -17.90 -21.59
C LEU A 23 4.17 -16.80 -20.77
N PRO A 24 4.43 -16.56 -19.47
CA PRO A 24 3.60 -15.61 -18.70
C PRO A 24 3.69 -14.12 -19.10
N GLY A 25 4.50 -13.73 -20.08
CA GLY A 25 4.81 -12.32 -20.37
C GLY A 25 4.14 -11.67 -21.59
N MET A 26 3.45 -12.41 -22.47
CA MET A 26 3.20 -11.95 -23.85
C MET A 26 1.74 -11.68 -24.24
N ALA A 27 0.78 -11.63 -23.31
CA ALA A 27 -0.64 -11.55 -23.65
C ALA A 27 -1.45 -10.46 -22.93
N SER A 28 -0.82 -9.34 -22.57
CA SER A 28 -1.56 -8.16 -22.11
C SER A 28 -1.63 -7.16 -23.26
N ALA A 29 -2.79 -7.09 -23.91
CA ALA A 29 -3.09 -5.94 -24.76
C ALA A 29 -3.31 -4.73 -23.85
N GLU A 30 -2.64 -3.62 -24.15
CA GLU A 30 -2.66 -2.47 -23.26
C GLU A 30 -4.01 -1.73 -23.38
N TYR A 31 -4.62 -1.33 -22.26
CA TYR A 31 -5.90 -0.62 -22.24
C TYR A 31 -5.84 0.73 -22.98
N LEU A 32 -4.64 1.34 -22.99
CA LEU A 32 -4.34 2.60 -23.65
C LEU A 32 -3.28 2.38 -24.72
N HIS A 33 -3.54 2.85 -25.94
CA HIS A 33 -2.56 2.86 -27.02
C HIS A 33 -2.16 4.29 -27.39
N PRO A 34 -0.88 4.60 -27.58
CA PRO A 34 -0.45 5.90 -28.03
C PRO A 34 -0.96 6.18 -29.44
N THR A 35 -1.35 7.42 -29.71
CA THR A 35 -1.74 7.89 -31.05
C THR A 35 -0.91 9.11 -31.44
N SER A 36 -0.81 9.38 -32.74
CA SER A 36 -0.08 10.54 -33.26
C SER A 36 -0.94 11.81 -33.35
N ASP A 37 -2.19 11.74 -32.91
CA ASP A 37 -3.12 12.88 -32.88
C ASP A 37 -2.96 13.67 -31.58
N GLU A 38 -3.56 14.87 -31.50
CA GLU A 38 -3.39 15.78 -30.35
C GLU A 38 -3.92 15.23 -29.02
N VAL A 39 -4.79 14.21 -29.07
CA VAL A 39 -5.31 13.50 -27.89
C VAL A 39 -4.26 12.56 -27.28
N GLY A 40 -3.28 12.09 -28.06
CA GLY A 40 -2.12 11.32 -27.61
C GLY A 40 -2.38 9.86 -27.21
N VAL A 41 -3.63 9.49 -26.89
CA VAL A 41 -4.01 8.12 -26.49
C VAL A 41 -5.40 7.72 -27.02
N VAL A 42 -5.58 6.43 -27.31
CA VAL A 42 -6.88 5.81 -27.60
C VAL A 42 -7.13 4.67 -26.60
N VAL A 43 -8.37 4.59 -26.13
CA VAL A 43 -8.83 3.55 -25.19
C VAL A 43 -9.39 2.36 -25.97
N HIS A 44 -8.90 1.16 -25.68
CA HIS A 44 -9.47 -0.10 -26.20
C HIS A 44 -10.15 -0.87 -25.05
N ALA A 45 -11.45 -0.64 -24.88
CA ALA A 45 -12.21 -1.26 -23.78
C ALA A 45 -12.19 -2.79 -23.79
N ASP A 46 -12.09 -3.41 -24.98
CA ASP A 46 -12.00 -4.86 -25.16
C ASP A 46 -10.72 -5.48 -24.55
N HIS A 47 -9.69 -4.66 -24.29
CA HIS A 47 -8.47 -5.09 -23.63
C HIS A 47 -8.60 -5.13 -22.10
N PHE A 48 -9.61 -4.45 -21.54
CA PHE A 48 -9.85 -4.48 -20.10
C PHE A 48 -10.56 -5.78 -19.71
N LYS A 49 -9.79 -6.75 -19.21
CA LYS A 49 -10.31 -7.97 -18.59
C LYS A 49 -10.15 -7.86 -17.08
N SER A 50 -11.24 -7.60 -16.37
CA SER A 50 -11.23 -7.63 -14.91
C SER A 50 -11.51 -9.04 -14.40
N GLU A 51 -10.63 -9.56 -13.55
CA GLU A 51 -10.84 -10.84 -12.85
C GLU A 51 -11.68 -10.69 -11.57
N LYS A 52 -11.96 -9.45 -11.15
CA LYS A 52 -12.69 -9.13 -9.91
C LYS A 52 -13.95 -8.34 -10.22
N THR A 53 -15.04 -8.68 -9.53
CA THR A 53 -16.24 -7.85 -9.54
C THR A 53 -15.98 -6.51 -8.83
N ARG A 54 -16.76 -5.48 -9.17
CA ARG A 54 -16.73 -4.19 -8.47
C ARG A 54 -16.91 -4.34 -6.95
N ALA A 55 -17.74 -5.29 -6.51
CA ALA A 55 -17.97 -5.57 -5.10
C ALA A 55 -16.71 -6.11 -4.41
N GLN A 56 -16.01 -7.05 -5.03
CA GLN A 56 -14.75 -7.60 -4.51
C GLN A 56 -13.66 -6.52 -4.41
N VAL A 57 -13.53 -5.67 -5.43
CA VAL A 57 -12.58 -4.54 -5.41
C VAL A 57 -12.86 -3.60 -4.24
N ARG A 58 -14.14 -3.29 -3.97
CA ARG A 58 -14.53 -2.44 -2.83
C ARG A 58 -14.20 -3.10 -1.50
N ALA A 59 -14.54 -4.37 -1.34
CA ALA A 59 -14.24 -5.11 -0.11
C ALA A 59 -12.73 -5.18 0.18
N GLU A 60 -11.90 -5.39 -0.85
CA GLU A 60 -10.44 -5.39 -0.71
C GLU A 60 -9.90 -4.00 -0.36
N ALA A 61 -10.43 -2.95 -0.98
CA ALA A 61 -10.05 -1.57 -0.65
C ALA A 61 -10.42 -1.22 0.80
N GLU A 62 -11.62 -1.56 1.25
CA GLU A 62 -12.06 -1.35 2.64
C GLU A 62 -11.16 -2.10 3.63
N ALA A 63 -10.81 -3.36 3.34
CA ALA A 63 -9.88 -4.13 4.16
C ALA A 63 -8.48 -3.49 4.21
N ALA A 64 -7.97 -2.99 3.08
CA ALA A 64 -6.67 -2.33 3.01
C ALA A 64 -6.63 -1.01 3.79
N VAL A 65 -7.74 -0.24 3.81
CA VAL A 65 -7.89 0.93 4.70
C VAL A 65 -7.80 0.51 6.16
N GLN A 66 -8.58 -0.50 6.57
CA GLN A 66 -8.61 -0.96 7.96
C GLN A 66 -7.25 -1.48 8.43
N GLN A 67 -6.47 -2.08 7.53
CA GLN A 67 -5.13 -2.59 7.80
C GLN A 67 -4.04 -1.50 7.71
N GLY A 68 -4.38 -0.27 7.33
CA GLY A 68 -3.41 0.82 7.17
C GLY A 68 -2.44 0.61 6.01
N LEU A 69 -2.82 -0.18 5.00
CA LEU A 69 -1.97 -0.50 3.84
C LEU A 69 -2.03 0.56 2.72
N LEU A 70 -3.02 1.46 2.80
CA LEU A 70 -3.19 2.54 1.82
C LEU A 70 -2.61 3.84 2.36
N ASN A 71 -1.82 4.51 1.52
CA ASN A 71 -1.34 5.86 1.78
C ASN A 71 -2.26 6.86 1.06
N PHE A 72 -2.68 7.91 1.76
CA PHE A 72 -3.53 8.97 1.20
C PHE A 72 -2.71 10.25 1.06
N GLY A 73 -2.56 10.77 -0.17
CA GLY A 73 -1.79 11.98 -0.46
C GLY A 73 -0.31 11.75 -0.74
N GLU A 74 0.51 12.80 -0.62
CA GLU A 74 1.92 12.81 -1.06
C GLU A 74 2.96 12.47 0.02
N GLY A 75 2.59 12.21 1.27
CA GLY A 75 3.61 11.92 2.27
C GLY A 75 3.03 11.46 3.57
N SER A 76 3.87 10.72 4.30
CA SER A 76 3.92 10.37 5.73
C SER A 76 3.03 11.16 6.72
N TYR A 77 1.76 11.40 6.39
CA TYR A 77 0.80 11.87 7.36
C TYR A 77 0.55 10.68 8.28
N PRO A 78 0.77 10.81 9.59
CA PRO A 78 0.53 9.71 10.50
C PRO A 78 -0.88 9.19 10.25
N PRO A 79 -1.06 7.86 10.14
CA PRO A 79 -2.40 7.31 10.04
C PRO A 79 -3.25 7.90 11.17
N PRO A 80 -4.55 8.17 10.96
CA PRO A 80 -5.41 8.67 12.00
C PRO A 80 -5.23 7.80 13.25
N VAL A 81 -4.69 8.38 14.32
CA VAL A 81 -4.55 7.65 15.58
C VAL A 81 -5.96 7.26 16.02
N PRO A 82 -6.22 5.97 16.33
CA PRO A 82 -7.52 5.58 16.85
C PRO A 82 -7.89 6.47 18.03
N SER A 83 -9.13 6.96 18.06
CA SER A 83 -9.61 7.78 19.17
C SER A 83 -9.42 6.97 20.46
N ALA A 84 -8.61 7.50 21.40
CA ALA A 84 -8.40 6.89 22.71
C ALA A 84 -9.62 7.06 23.65
N GLY A 85 -10.79 7.37 23.09
CA GLY A 85 -11.99 7.77 23.82
C GLY A 85 -12.13 9.29 23.95
N PRO A 86 -13.15 9.76 24.68
CA PRO A 86 -13.34 11.18 24.96
C PRO A 86 -12.14 11.72 25.73
N GLY A 87 -11.60 12.87 25.28
CA GLY A 87 -10.57 13.59 26.02
C GLY A 87 -11.07 14.12 27.37
N LYS A 88 -10.15 14.62 28.19
CA LYS A 88 -10.50 15.27 29.47
C LYS A 88 -11.38 16.49 29.22
N THR A 89 -12.40 16.66 30.07
CA THR A 89 -13.19 17.89 30.14
C THR A 89 -12.36 19.05 30.67
N ARG A 90 -12.81 20.28 30.41
CA ARG A 90 -12.14 21.48 30.92
C ARG A 90 -12.10 21.48 32.45
N GLU A 91 -13.17 21.04 33.09
CA GLU A 91 -13.31 20.95 34.54
C GLU A 91 -12.29 19.95 35.14
N GLU A 92 -12.08 18.81 34.49
CA GLU A 92 -11.07 17.83 34.90
C GLU A 92 -9.65 18.38 34.80
N VAL A 93 -9.32 19.05 33.70
CA VAL A 93 -8.00 19.67 33.50
C VAL A 93 -7.75 20.75 34.56
N VAL A 94 -8.73 21.60 34.83
CA VAL A 94 -8.61 22.65 35.86
C VAL A 94 -8.41 22.04 37.25
N ARG A 95 -9.15 20.98 37.59
CA ARG A 95 -9.00 20.30 38.86
C ARG A 95 -7.61 19.69 39.03
N GLU A 96 -7.08 19.06 37.98
CA GLU A 96 -5.72 18.49 37.98
C GLU A 96 -4.67 19.58 38.21
N LEU A 97 -4.75 20.69 37.48
CA LEU A 97 -3.84 21.84 37.63
C LEU A 97 -3.93 22.50 39.02
N LEU A 98 -5.10 22.49 39.65
CA LEU A 98 -5.25 23.01 41.02
C LEU A 98 -4.74 22.02 42.07
N SER A 99 -4.80 20.72 41.80
CA SER A 99 -4.32 19.67 42.70
C SER A 99 -2.81 19.40 42.61
N GLU A 100 -2.12 19.95 41.60
CA GLU A 100 -0.69 19.75 41.41
C GLU A 100 0.14 20.29 42.60
N THR A 101 1.16 19.52 42.99
CA THR A 101 2.11 19.96 44.02
C THR A 101 3.02 21.08 43.49
N PRO A 102 3.62 21.89 44.36
CA PRO A 102 4.59 22.90 43.92
C PRO A 102 5.76 22.33 43.11
N ALA A 103 6.23 21.11 43.44
CA ALA A 103 7.31 20.45 42.71
C ALA A 103 6.90 20.06 41.29
N GLU A 104 5.71 19.46 41.13
CA GLU A 104 5.15 19.10 39.82
C GLU A 104 4.88 20.33 38.95
N ARG A 105 4.34 21.39 39.54
CA ARG A 105 4.15 22.69 38.87
C ARG A 105 5.48 23.22 38.35
N ASN A 106 6.52 23.21 39.17
CA ASN A 106 7.84 23.70 38.78
C ASN A 106 8.45 22.86 37.65
N ALA A 107 8.36 21.53 37.73
CA ALA A 107 8.80 20.63 36.67
C ALA A 107 8.08 20.90 35.35
N ARG A 108 6.76 21.10 35.40
CA ARG A 108 5.94 21.48 34.25
C ARG A 108 6.39 22.82 33.65
N MET A 109 6.61 23.84 34.48
CA MET A 109 7.08 25.16 34.02
C MET A 109 8.47 25.10 33.37
N GLN A 110 9.38 24.26 33.86
CA GLN A 110 10.71 24.06 33.28
C GLN A 110 10.65 23.42 31.88
N LEU A 111 9.74 22.48 31.66
CA LEU A 111 9.54 21.87 30.33
C LEU A 111 9.11 22.90 29.27
N TYR A 112 8.39 23.95 29.66
CA TYR A 112 7.92 25.00 28.75
C TYR A 112 8.82 26.25 28.71
N SER A 113 9.81 26.33 29.61
CA SER A 113 10.74 27.46 29.73
C SER A 113 11.94 27.39 28.77
N GLY A 114 12.09 26.30 28.00
CA GLY A 114 13.13 26.15 26.97
C GLY A 114 12.69 26.72 25.63
N GLY A 115 12.70 28.05 25.50
CA GLY A 115 12.52 28.79 24.25
C GLY A 115 13.63 29.81 24.07
#